data_AF-A0A2M8PWA7-F1
#
_entry.id   AF-A0A2M8PWA7-F1
#
_cell.length_a   1.000
_cell.length_b   1.000
_cell.length_c   1.000
_cell.angle_alpha   90.00
_cell.angle_beta   90.00
_cell.angle_gamma   90.00
#
_symmetry.space_group_name_H-M   'P 1'
#
loop_
_entity.id
_entity.type
_entity.pdbx_description
1 polymer ?
#
loop_
_entity_poly.entity_id
_entity_poly.type
_entity_poly.pdbx_seq_one_letter_code
_entity_poly.pdbx_strand_id
1 'polypeptide(L)'
;EIGTHYGPYPDERIRAILAEGNLYTRLIERGLRCSRLDAHPPHYLAELESGKRLRTAMQHAAYVAGIPLPSLEALQACHALSADFLGDGWRRVLNLPDVPVHTPQEAGALLAELARQHDFSLFSTWITDEIGHHRDLERGIAFLERFDAVLAGLLAVWDDSEGVIVITSDHGNLEDISQRKHTENPVPTVIIGEARHQIAPHINALTDL
;
A
#
# COMPACT_ATOMS: atom_id res chain seq x y z
N GLU A 1 -14.40 13.81 8.13
CA GLU A 1 -13.65 13.13 9.21
C GLU A 1 -14.58 12.77 10.37
N ILE A 2 -14.19 11.81 11.21
CA ILE A 2 -14.94 11.41 12.41
C ILE A 2 -14.32 11.90 13.73
N GLY A 3 -13.17 12.58 13.69
CA GLY A 3 -12.53 13.24 14.84
C GLY A 3 -11.74 12.34 15.78
N THR A 4 -11.72 11.02 15.55
CA THR A 4 -10.96 10.04 16.35
C THR A 4 -10.41 8.93 15.46
N HIS A 5 -9.36 8.23 15.92
CA HIS A 5 -8.93 6.98 15.29
C HIS A 5 -10.04 5.91 15.41
N TYR A 6 -10.28 5.18 14.33
CA TYR A 6 -11.13 4.01 14.31
C TYR A 6 -10.36 2.92 13.57
N GLY A 7 -10.48 1.68 14.06
CA GLY A 7 -9.70 0.55 13.55
C GLY A 7 -9.83 0.35 12.03
N PRO A 8 -9.06 -0.58 11.46
CA PRO A 8 -8.85 -0.65 10.00
C PRO A 8 -10.13 -0.89 9.20
N TYR A 9 -11.17 -1.44 9.82
CA TYR A 9 -12.45 -1.75 9.18
C TYR A 9 -13.47 -0.63 9.45
N PRO A 10 -13.91 0.12 8.43
CA PRO A 10 -14.77 1.28 8.62
C PRO A 10 -16.17 0.86 9.08
N ASP A 11 -16.69 1.57 10.09
CA ASP A 11 -18.09 1.50 10.50
C ASP A 11 -19.01 2.19 9.47
N GLU A 12 -20.30 2.20 9.74
CA GLU A 12 -21.30 2.82 8.84
C GLU A 12 -21.03 4.32 8.60
N ARG A 13 -20.57 5.05 9.62
CA ARG A 13 -20.29 6.49 9.52
C ARG A 13 -19.09 6.76 8.61
N ILE A 14 -18.00 6.00 8.76
CA ILE A 14 -16.83 6.12 7.89
C ILE A 14 -17.18 5.67 6.47
N ARG A 15 -17.98 4.61 6.30
CA ARG A 15 -18.45 4.19 4.98
C ARG A 15 -19.28 5.27 4.29
N ALA A 16 -20.15 5.96 5.02
CA ALA A 16 -20.92 7.08 4.49
C ALA A 16 -20.00 8.20 3.99
N ILE A 17 -18.98 8.59 4.77
CA ILE A 17 -17.98 9.57 4.35
C ILE A 17 -17.24 9.12 3.08
N LEU A 18 -16.80 7.86 3.03
CA LEU A 18 -16.11 7.30 1.86
C LEU A 18 -17.01 7.24 0.62
N ALA A 19 -18.32 7.08 0.81
CA ALA A 19 -19.33 7.07 -0.25
C ALA A 19 -19.67 8.47 -0.79
N GLU A 20 -19.61 9.51 0.05
CA GLU A 20 -19.77 10.91 -0.38
C GLU A 20 -18.64 11.37 -1.31
N GLY A 21 -17.44 10.86 -1.07
CA GLY A 21 -16.30 11.07 -1.95
C GLY A 21 -14.97 10.76 -1.26
N ASN A 22 -14.05 10.18 -2.01
CA ASN A 22 -12.71 9.84 -1.53
C ASN A 22 -11.67 10.18 -2.62
N LEU A 23 -10.39 9.96 -2.33
CA LEU A 23 -9.30 10.30 -3.27
C LEU A 23 -9.53 9.68 -4.66
N TYR A 24 -9.88 8.39 -4.70
CA TYR A 24 -10.12 7.70 -5.96
C TYR A 24 -11.31 8.26 -6.73
N THR A 25 -12.45 8.51 -6.07
CA THR A 25 -13.63 9.06 -6.78
C THR A 25 -13.32 10.43 -7.36
N ARG A 26 -12.63 11.30 -6.60
CA ARG A 26 -12.23 12.64 -7.07
C ARG A 26 -11.27 12.60 -8.26
N LEU A 27 -10.36 11.64 -8.30
CA LEU A 27 -9.43 11.47 -9.42
C LEU A 27 -10.14 10.90 -10.66
N ILE A 28 -10.99 9.90 -10.48
CA ILE A 28 -11.78 9.30 -11.58
C ILE A 28 -12.76 10.32 -12.18
N GLU A 29 -13.42 11.14 -11.36
CA GLU A 29 -14.29 12.24 -11.83
C GLU A 29 -13.55 13.25 -12.72
N ARG A 30 -12.23 13.38 -12.56
CA ARG A 30 -11.35 14.20 -13.41
C ARG A 30 -10.83 13.45 -14.64
N GLY A 31 -11.27 12.20 -14.86
CA GLY A 31 -10.83 11.35 -15.96
C GLY A 31 -9.46 10.70 -15.75
N LEU A 32 -8.93 10.69 -14.53
CA LEU A 32 -7.62 10.12 -14.21
C LEU A 32 -7.72 8.62 -13.92
N ARG A 33 -6.72 7.87 -14.40
CA ARG A 33 -6.60 6.42 -14.21
C ARG A 33 -6.00 6.14 -12.86
N CYS A 34 -6.73 5.38 -12.04
CA CYS A 34 -6.32 5.01 -10.70
C CYS A 34 -6.19 3.49 -10.56
N SER A 35 -5.22 3.02 -9.78
CA SER A 35 -5.09 1.59 -9.48
C SER A 35 -4.52 1.32 -8.09
N ARG A 36 -4.72 0.10 -7.63
CA ARG A 36 -3.97 -0.49 -6.53
C ARG A 36 -2.94 -1.45 -7.09
N LEU A 37 -1.78 -1.51 -6.45
CA LEU A 37 -0.67 -2.35 -6.91
C LEU A 37 -0.44 -3.57 -6.00
N ASP A 38 -1.13 -3.65 -4.87
CA ASP A 38 -1.02 -4.74 -3.90
C ASP A 38 -2.04 -5.87 -4.18
N ALA A 39 -1.53 -7.03 -4.61
CA ALA A 39 -2.31 -8.21 -4.91
C ALA A 39 -2.83 -8.91 -3.66
N HIS A 40 -3.96 -9.61 -3.81
CA HIS A 40 -4.67 -10.30 -2.74
C HIS A 40 -4.92 -11.78 -3.07
N PRO A 41 -4.73 -12.72 -2.12
CA PRO A 41 -4.95 -14.14 -2.37
C PRO A 41 -6.41 -14.46 -2.76
N PRO A 42 -6.68 -15.51 -3.56
CA PRO A 42 -8.03 -15.85 -4.02
C PRO A 42 -9.05 -16.05 -2.88
N HIS A 43 -8.64 -16.73 -1.79
CA HIS A 43 -9.51 -16.93 -0.63
C HIS A 43 -9.88 -15.61 0.06
N TYR A 44 -8.96 -14.65 0.10
CA TYR A 44 -9.19 -13.33 0.69
C TYR A 44 -10.20 -12.54 -0.12
N LEU A 45 -10.07 -12.53 -1.45
CA LEU A 45 -11.02 -11.86 -2.35
C LEU A 45 -12.42 -12.49 -2.26
N ALA A 46 -12.51 -13.83 -2.24
CA ALA A 46 -13.79 -14.53 -2.08
C ALA A 46 -14.47 -14.22 -0.73
N GLU A 47 -13.71 -14.05 0.35
CA GLU A 47 -14.26 -13.63 1.64
C GLU A 47 -14.79 -12.18 1.62
N LEU A 48 -14.15 -11.28 0.87
CA LEU A 48 -14.63 -9.89 0.69
C LEU A 48 -15.90 -9.82 -0.15
N GLU A 49 -16.02 -10.65 -1.18
CA GLU A 49 -17.19 -10.73 -2.05
C GLU A 49 -18.40 -11.35 -1.34
N SER A 50 -18.17 -12.44 -0.59
CA SER A 50 -19.21 -13.11 0.20
C SER A 50 -19.62 -12.34 1.46
N GLY A 51 -18.90 -11.27 1.82
CA GLY A 51 -19.15 -10.49 3.03
C GLY A 51 -18.66 -11.16 4.33
N LYS A 52 -17.98 -12.32 4.24
CA LYS A 52 -17.35 -12.98 5.39
C LYS A 52 -16.21 -12.15 5.98
N ARG A 53 -15.56 -11.33 5.15
CA ARG A 53 -14.51 -10.40 5.54
C ARG A 53 -14.91 -8.97 5.22
N LEU A 54 -14.57 -8.07 6.13
CA LEU A 54 -14.73 -6.63 5.92
C LEU A 54 -13.55 -6.06 5.13
N ARG A 55 -13.83 -5.11 4.24
CA ARG A 55 -12.81 -4.30 3.58
C ARG A 55 -12.18 -3.34 4.59
N THR A 56 -10.88 -3.12 4.51
CA THR A 56 -10.25 -1.99 5.21
C THR A 56 -10.75 -0.65 4.66
N ALA A 57 -10.51 0.47 5.35
CA ALA A 57 -10.92 1.79 4.87
C ALA A 57 -10.39 2.08 3.45
N MET A 58 -9.11 1.77 3.19
CA MET A 58 -8.50 1.95 1.87
C MET A 58 -9.10 1.03 0.79
N GLN A 59 -9.40 -0.22 1.14
CA GLN A 59 -10.07 -1.16 0.22
C GLN A 59 -11.52 -0.76 -0.04
N HIS A 60 -12.21 -0.20 0.97
CA HIS A 60 -13.57 0.28 0.82
C HIS A 60 -13.63 1.53 -0.06
N ALA A 61 -12.66 2.45 0.08
CA ALA A 61 -12.53 3.61 -0.81
C ALA A 61 -12.37 3.19 -2.29
N ALA A 62 -11.46 2.23 -2.56
CA ALA A 62 -11.27 1.66 -3.89
C ALA A 62 -12.57 1.00 -4.42
N TYR A 63 -13.25 0.21 -3.58
CA TYR A 63 -14.53 -0.43 -3.93
C TYR A 63 -15.61 0.58 -4.30
N VAL A 64 -15.79 1.66 -3.51
CA VAL A 64 -16.74 2.75 -3.82
C VAL A 64 -16.42 3.40 -5.17
N ALA A 65 -15.13 3.56 -5.48
CA ALA A 65 -14.66 4.14 -6.72
C ALA A 65 -14.66 3.17 -7.92
N GLY A 66 -15.10 1.92 -7.73
CA GLY A 66 -15.10 0.89 -8.78
C GLY A 66 -13.70 0.38 -9.16
N ILE A 67 -12.68 0.62 -8.33
CA ILE A 67 -11.31 0.14 -8.55
C ILE A 67 -11.19 -1.29 -8.02
N PRO A 68 -10.84 -2.27 -8.87
CA PRO A 68 -10.67 -3.64 -8.45
C PRO A 68 -9.43 -3.81 -7.56
N LEU A 69 -9.48 -4.78 -6.64
CA LEU A 69 -8.29 -5.23 -5.93
C LEU A 69 -7.53 -6.22 -6.82
N PRO A 70 -6.21 -6.08 -7.02
CA PRO A 70 -5.47 -7.01 -7.86
C PRO A 70 -5.50 -8.44 -7.32
N SER A 71 -5.67 -9.40 -8.23
CA SER A 71 -5.85 -10.83 -7.93
C SER A 71 -4.53 -11.62 -8.07
N LEU A 72 -4.63 -12.94 -7.90
CA LEU A 72 -3.53 -13.85 -8.21
C LEU A 72 -3.12 -13.79 -9.68
N GLU A 73 -4.08 -13.67 -10.60
CA GLU A 73 -3.83 -13.57 -12.03
C GLU A 73 -3.07 -12.28 -12.36
N ALA A 74 -3.42 -11.17 -11.69
CA ALA A 74 -2.68 -9.91 -11.84
C ALA A 74 -1.24 -10.05 -11.33
N LEU A 75 -1.02 -10.72 -10.19
CA LEU A 75 0.32 -10.99 -9.68
C LEU A 75 1.13 -11.88 -10.63
N GLN A 76 0.54 -12.96 -11.15
CA GLN A 76 1.18 -13.88 -12.08
C GLN A 76 1.55 -13.22 -13.42
N ALA A 77 0.72 -12.26 -13.87
CA ALA A 77 0.97 -11.48 -15.07
C ALA A 77 1.93 -10.29 -14.85
N CYS A 78 2.51 -10.14 -13.65
CA CYS A 78 3.31 -8.97 -13.27
C CYS A 78 2.55 -7.64 -13.46
N HIS A 79 1.24 -7.62 -13.21
CA HIS A 79 0.40 -6.42 -13.18
C HIS A 79 0.13 -5.92 -11.75
N ALA A 80 0.69 -6.58 -10.75
CA ALA A 80 0.64 -6.22 -9.34
C ALA A 80 1.80 -6.88 -8.59
N LEU A 81 2.04 -6.45 -7.37
CA LEU A 81 3.03 -6.99 -6.43
C LEU A 81 2.30 -7.58 -5.22
N SER A 82 2.87 -8.61 -4.62
CA SER A 82 2.38 -9.10 -3.32
C SER A 82 2.77 -8.11 -2.21
N ALA A 83 2.08 -8.18 -1.06
CA ALA A 83 2.34 -7.29 0.08
C ALA A 83 3.78 -7.36 0.63
N ASP A 84 4.53 -8.42 0.30
CA ASP A 84 5.94 -8.61 0.64
C ASP A 84 6.92 -8.12 -0.45
N PHE A 85 6.38 -7.44 -1.48
CA PHE A 85 7.02 -6.97 -2.72
C PHE A 85 7.54 -8.05 -3.66
N LEU A 86 8.01 -9.19 -3.13
CA LEU A 86 8.84 -10.11 -3.89
C LEU A 86 8.10 -11.36 -4.39
N GLY A 87 6.91 -11.66 -3.88
CA GLY A 87 6.14 -12.86 -4.23
C GLY A 87 6.54 -14.13 -3.48
N ASP A 88 7.60 -14.06 -2.66
CA ASP A 88 8.17 -15.24 -1.98
C ASP A 88 7.24 -15.81 -0.92
N GLY A 89 6.51 -14.97 -0.19
CA GLY A 89 5.49 -15.39 0.77
C GLY A 89 4.35 -16.13 0.09
N TRP A 90 3.89 -15.69 -1.07
CA TRP A 90 2.83 -16.38 -1.81
C TRP A 90 3.29 -17.73 -2.34
N ARG A 91 4.51 -17.81 -2.89
CA ARG A 91 5.06 -19.06 -3.38
C ARG A 91 5.31 -20.07 -2.25
N ARG A 92 5.91 -19.64 -1.14
CA ARG A 92 6.37 -20.53 -0.06
C ARG A 92 5.33 -20.79 1.03
N VAL A 93 4.60 -19.77 1.45
CA VAL A 93 3.65 -19.85 2.57
C VAL A 93 2.26 -20.24 2.08
N LEU A 94 1.82 -19.68 0.94
CA LEU A 94 0.51 -19.98 0.36
C LEU A 94 0.52 -21.17 -0.62
N ASN A 95 1.70 -21.77 -0.87
CA ASN A 95 1.89 -22.89 -1.79
C ASN A 95 1.37 -22.62 -3.22
N LEU A 96 1.65 -21.42 -3.75
CA LEU A 96 1.28 -21.02 -5.11
C LEU A 96 2.53 -21.04 -6.01
N PRO A 97 2.91 -22.20 -6.61
CA PRO A 97 4.20 -22.39 -7.26
C PRO A 97 4.42 -21.45 -8.46
N ASP A 98 3.35 -21.07 -9.15
CA ASP A 98 3.41 -20.26 -10.37
C ASP A 98 3.55 -18.75 -10.11
N VAL A 99 3.50 -18.29 -8.85
CA VAL A 99 3.67 -16.87 -8.50
C VAL A 99 5.11 -16.43 -8.74
N PRO A 100 5.40 -15.44 -9.61
CA PRO A 100 6.76 -14.99 -9.86
C PRO A 100 7.43 -14.54 -8.56
N VAL A 101 8.74 -14.79 -8.47
CA VAL A 101 9.56 -14.29 -7.35
C VAL A 101 10.60 -13.35 -7.92
N HIS A 102 10.60 -12.12 -7.41
CA HIS A 102 11.47 -11.05 -7.84
C HIS A 102 12.62 -10.86 -6.86
N THR A 103 13.78 -10.48 -7.37
CA THR A 103 14.78 -9.77 -6.56
C THR A 103 14.23 -8.41 -6.12
N PRO A 104 14.75 -7.79 -5.04
CA PRO A 104 14.32 -6.44 -4.65
C PRO A 104 14.46 -5.41 -5.79
N GLN A 105 15.54 -5.49 -6.58
CA GLN A 105 15.76 -4.59 -7.70
C GLN A 105 14.71 -4.76 -8.81
N GLU A 106 14.37 -6.01 -9.15
CA GLU A 106 13.31 -6.31 -10.12
C GLU A 106 11.93 -5.85 -9.61
N ALA A 107 11.64 -6.05 -8.32
CA ALA A 107 10.38 -5.60 -7.72
C ALA A 107 10.27 -4.06 -7.73
N GLY A 108 11.36 -3.35 -7.44
CA GLY A 108 11.42 -1.89 -7.53
C GLY A 108 11.21 -1.38 -8.95
N ALA A 109 11.87 -1.99 -9.93
CA ALA A 109 11.68 -1.64 -11.34
C ALA A 109 10.25 -1.94 -11.83
N LEU A 110 9.67 -3.07 -11.39
CA LEU A 110 8.28 -3.41 -11.66
C LEU A 110 7.32 -2.40 -11.03
N LEU A 111 7.56 -1.97 -9.79
CA LEU A 111 6.76 -0.93 -9.14
C LEU A 111 6.76 0.38 -9.96
N ALA A 112 7.92 0.78 -10.50
CA ALA A 112 8.02 1.95 -11.38
C ALA A 112 7.16 1.80 -12.64
N GLU A 113 7.28 0.64 -13.31
CA GLU A 113 6.53 0.33 -14.54
C GLU A 113 5.02 0.33 -14.29
N LEU A 114 4.57 -0.30 -13.21
CA LEU A 114 3.16 -0.31 -12.82
C LEU A 114 2.63 1.08 -12.49
N ALA A 115 3.43 1.90 -11.81
CA ALA A 115 3.06 3.27 -11.48
C ALA A 115 2.86 4.13 -12.75
N ARG A 116 3.73 4.01 -13.76
CA ARG A 116 3.63 4.76 -15.04
C ARG A 116 2.35 4.46 -15.83
N GLN A 117 1.74 3.32 -15.60
CA GLN A 117 0.51 2.93 -16.30
C GLN A 117 -0.72 3.68 -15.77
N HIS A 118 -0.59 4.45 -14.70
CA HIS A 118 -1.68 5.12 -14.00
C HIS A 118 -1.32 6.57 -13.67
N ASP A 119 -2.33 7.42 -13.53
CA ASP A 119 -2.13 8.79 -13.06
C ASP A 119 -2.03 8.84 -11.53
N PHE A 120 -2.59 7.82 -10.86
CA PHE A 120 -2.42 7.57 -9.43
C PHE A 120 -2.38 6.06 -9.17
N SER A 121 -1.43 5.63 -8.34
CA SER A 121 -1.39 4.25 -7.87
C SER A 121 -1.06 4.18 -6.39
N LEU A 122 -1.66 3.21 -5.69
CA LEU A 122 -1.43 2.97 -4.27
C LEU A 122 -0.90 1.55 -4.07
N PHE A 123 0.19 1.43 -3.34
CA PHE A 123 0.64 0.17 -2.75
C PHE A 123 0.63 0.32 -1.23
N SER A 124 0.04 -0.65 -0.52
CA SER A 124 0.09 -0.68 0.95
C SER A 124 0.47 -2.08 1.42
N THR A 125 1.31 -2.16 2.45
CA THR A 125 1.64 -3.42 3.11
C THR A 125 1.21 -3.40 4.56
N TRP A 126 0.62 -4.51 5.02
CA TRP A 126 0.22 -4.73 6.41
C TRP A 126 1.31 -5.49 7.20
N ILE A 127 2.38 -5.93 6.54
CA ILE A 127 3.36 -6.85 7.11
C ILE A 127 4.16 -6.20 8.24
N THR A 128 4.49 -4.90 8.13
CA THR A 128 5.22 -4.17 9.17
C THR A 128 4.43 -4.10 10.47
N ASP A 129 3.11 -3.90 10.39
CA ASP A 129 2.21 -3.88 11.54
C ASP A 129 2.09 -5.26 12.19
N GLU A 130 1.93 -6.30 11.38
CA GLU A 130 1.88 -7.69 11.87
C GLU A 130 3.20 -8.11 12.56
N ILE A 131 4.35 -7.74 12.01
CA ILE A 131 5.66 -7.97 12.64
C ILE A 131 5.76 -7.24 13.97
N GLY A 132 5.37 -5.97 14.01
CA GLY A 132 5.41 -5.14 15.22
C GLY A 132 4.55 -5.73 16.35
N HIS A 133 3.34 -6.19 16.04
CA HIS A 133 2.47 -6.87 17.02
C HIS A 133 3.10 -8.14 17.60
N HIS A 134 3.86 -8.89 16.80
CA HIS A 134 4.58 -10.09 17.26
C HIS A 134 5.89 -9.77 18.00
N ARG A 135 6.40 -8.55 17.86
CA ARG A 135 7.67 -8.07 18.40
C ARG A 135 8.87 -8.87 17.88
N ASP A 136 8.83 -9.22 16.60
CA ASP A 136 9.89 -9.97 15.92
C ASP A 136 10.91 -9.01 15.32
N LEU A 137 11.95 -8.69 16.10
CA LEU A 137 12.98 -7.71 15.71
C LEU A 137 13.78 -8.16 14.49
N GLU A 138 14.13 -9.45 14.41
CA GLU A 138 14.91 -9.98 13.29
C GLU A 138 14.10 -9.88 11.99
N ARG A 139 12.81 -10.27 12.03
CA ARG A 139 11.93 -10.13 10.87
C ARG A 139 11.66 -8.68 10.52
N GLY A 140 11.57 -7.79 11.51
CA GLY A 140 11.43 -6.34 11.32
C GLY A 140 12.61 -5.75 10.56
N ILE A 141 13.83 -6.04 11.00
CA ILE A 141 15.07 -5.62 10.32
C ILE A 141 15.10 -6.15 8.89
N ALA A 142 14.88 -7.45 8.70
CA ALA A 142 14.92 -8.08 7.38
C ALA A 142 13.86 -7.49 6.42
N PHE A 143 12.68 -7.12 6.91
CA PHE A 143 11.66 -6.49 6.09
C PHE A 143 12.01 -5.04 5.72
N LEU A 144 12.61 -4.28 6.63
CA LEU A 144 13.07 -2.91 6.35
C LEU A 144 14.24 -2.90 5.36
N GLU A 145 15.20 -3.80 5.50
CA GLU A 145 16.30 -3.97 4.51
C GLU A 145 15.77 -4.38 3.13
N ARG A 146 14.74 -5.25 3.10
CA ARG A 146 14.04 -5.60 1.86
C ARG A 146 13.37 -4.38 1.25
N PHE A 147 12.62 -3.61 2.04
CA PHE A 147 11.95 -2.39 1.58
C PHE A 147 12.94 -1.37 1.02
N ASP A 148 14.06 -1.12 1.71
CA ASP A 148 15.14 -0.24 1.26
C ASP A 148 15.72 -0.70 -0.08
N ALA A 149 15.98 -2.00 -0.24
CA ALA A 149 16.50 -2.55 -1.50
C ALA A 149 15.48 -2.47 -2.66
N VAL A 150 14.18 -2.61 -2.38
CA VAL A 150 13.10 -2.39 -3.38
C VAL A 150 13.06 -0.92 -3.78
N LEU A 151 13.14 0.00 -2.81
CA LEU A 151 13.18 1.44 -3.05
C LEU A 151 14.41 1.81 -3.90
N ALA A 152 15.58 1.24 -3.63
CA ALA A 152 16.76 1.43 -4.47
C ALA A 152 16.52 0.97 -5.92
N GLY A 153 15.82 -0.15 -6.13
CA GLY A 153 15.44 -0.62 -7.47
C GLY A 153 14.47 0.31 -8.19
N LEU A 154 13.47 0.84 -7.47
CA LEU A 154 12.52 1.83 -7.97
C LEU A 154 13.26 3.11 -8.42
N LEU A 155 14.08 3.67 -7.54
CA LEU A 155 14.78 4.94 -7.78
C LEU A 155 15.85 4.83 -8.86
N ALA A 156 16.41 3.64 -9.11
CA ALA A 156 17.36 3.43 -10.19
C ALA A 156 16.76 3.63 -11.59
N VAL A 157 15.42 3.52 -11.71
CA VAL A 157 14.72 3.61 -13.00
C VAL A 157 13.64 4.70 -13.04
N TRP A 158 13.38 5.37 -11.92
CA TRP A 158 12.41 6.45 -11.82
C TRP A 158 12.96 7.74 -12.43
N ASP A 159 12.15 8.41 -13.25
CA ASP A 159 12.44 9.75 -13.74
C ASP A 159 11.63 10.75 -12.90
N ASP A 160 12.35 11.64 -12.21
CA ASP A 160 11.76 12.65 -11.30
C ASP A 160 10.77 13.59 -12.01
N SER A 161 10.84 13.70 -13.34
CA SER A 161 9.92 14.53 -14.14
C SER A 161 8.60 13.83 -14.50
N GLU A 162 8.53 12.50 -14.38
CA GLU A 162 7.35 11.70 -14.75
C GLU A 162 6.29 11.65 -13.64
N GLY A 163 6.64 12.03 -12.41
CA GLY A 163 5.70 12.07 -11.30
C GLY A 163 6.36 12.18 -9.94
N VAL A 164 5.57 11.94 -8.89
CA VAL A 164 6.03 11.95 -7.50
C VAL A 164 5.78 10.63 -6.81
N ILE A 165 6.78 10.17 -6.05
CA ILE A 165 6.65 9.05 -5.14
C ILE A 165 6.42 9.62 -3.74
N VAL A 166 5.35 9.18 -3.09
CA VAL A 166 5.05 9.53 -1.70
C VAL A 166 5.13 8.25 -0.86
N ILE A 167 6.00 8.26 0.16
CA ILE A 167 6.17 7.17 1.11
C ILE A 167 5.73 7.69 2.47
N THR A 168 4.79 7.01 3.10
CA THR A 168 4.34 7.33 4.46
C THR A 168 3.91 6.07 5.20
N SER A 169 3.62 6.20 6.49
CA SER A 169 2.93 5.18 7.29
C SER A 169 1.62 5.76 7.82
N ASP A 170 0.61 4.95 8.08
CA ASP A 170 -0.64 5.38 8.70
C ASP A 170 -0.52 5.49 10.23
N HIS A 171 0.47 4.82 10.83
CA HIS A 171 0.84 4.94 12.24
C HIS A 171 2.25 4.37 12.52
N GLY A 172 2.73 4.53 13.75
CA GLY A 172 3.92 3.84 14.27
C GLY A 172 3.58 2.46 14.87
N ASN A 173 4.55 1.58 14.91
CA ASN A 173 4.54 0.26 15.58
C ASN A 173 5.98 -0.28 15.63
N LEU A 174 6.55 -0.53 14.45
CA LEU A 174 7.82 -1.26 14.30
C LEU A 174 9.03 -0.50 14.88
N GLU A 175 8.97 0.81 14.98
CA GLU A 175 10.05 1.65 15.51
C GLU A 175 10.22 1.51 17.04
N ASP A 176 9.18 1.07 17.76
CA ASP A 176 9.26 0.67 19.17
C ASP A 176 8.72 -0.75 19.37
N ILE A 177 9.52 -1.70 18.93
CA ILE A 177 9.19 -3.13 19.01
C ILE A 177 9.18 -3.70 20.44
N SER A 178 9.52 -2.89 21.46
CA SER A 178 9.43 -3.32 22.86
C SER A 178 7.96 -3.56 23.27
N GLN A 179 7.02 -2.91 22.58
CA GLN A 179 5.59 -2.94 22.84
C GLN A 179 4.86 -3.71 21.73
N ARG A 180 3.63 -4.16 22.02
CA ARG A 180 2.77 -4.81 21.01
C ARG A 180 1.78 -3.86 20.35
N LYS A 181 1.61 -2.65 20.90
CA LYS A 181 0.59 -1.70 20.46
C LYS A 181 1.21 -0.71 19.48
N HIS A 182 0.37 -0.08 18.68
CA HIS A 182 0.77 1.09 17.91
C HIS A 182 1.31 2.17 18.85
N THR A 183 2.18 3.02 18.31
CA THR A 183 2.70 4.18 19.01
C THR A 183 1.99 5.45 18.54
N GLU A 184 2.11 6.52 19.33
CA GLU A 184 1.72 7.87 18.92
C GLU A 184 2.91 8.64 18.31
N ASN A 185 3.97 7.92 17.93
CA ASN A 185 5.14 8.55 17.30
C ASN A 185 4.74 9.12 15.93
N PRO A 186 5.35 10.25 15.52
CA PRO A 186 5.14 10.79 14.19
C PRO A 186 5.67 9.82 13.14
N VAL A 187 4.95 9.71 12.03
CA VAL A 187 5.33 8.92 10.87
C VAL A 187 6.08 9.79 9.85
N PRO A 188 7.11 9.27 9.17
CA PRO A 188 7.79 10.03 8.14
C PRO A 188 6.89 10.14 6.90
N THR A 189 6.91 11.29 6.22
CA THR A 189 6.44 11.41 4.84
C THR A 189 7.63 11.82 3.98
N VAL A 190 8.00 10.96 3.03
CA VAL A 190 9.09 11.20 2.08
C VAL A 190 8.48 11.43 0.71
N ILE A 191 8.88 12.54 0.06
CA ILE A 191 8.44 12.91 -1.28
C ILE A 191 9.64 12.96 -2.22
N ILE A 192 9.57 12.18 -3.29
CA ILE A 192 10.60 12.06 -4.32
C ILE A 192 9.98 12.48 -5.65
N GLY A 193 10.75 13.15 -6.52
CA GLY A 193 10.28 13.75 -7.77
C GLY A 193 10.52 15.26 -7.83
N GLU A 194 10.44 15.84 -9.02
CA GLU A 194 10.73 17.25 -9.29
C GLU A 194 9.77 18.19 -8.54
N ALA A 195 8.50 17.83 -8.42
CA ALA A 195 7.48 18.61 -7.73
C ALA A 195 7.56 18.54 -6.19
N ARG A 196 8.53 17.82 -5.60
CA ARG A 196 8.61 17.62 -4.14
C ARG A 196 8.61 18.92 -3.32
N HIS A 197 9.29 19.96 -3.79
CA HIS A 197 9.38 21.25 -3.09
C HIS A 197 8.08 22.05 -3.14
N GLN A 198 7.19 21.71 -4.08
CA GLN A 198 5.87 22.31 -4.18
C GLN A 198 4.86 21.58 -3.29
N ILE A 199 5.08 20.30 -3.00
CA ILE A 199 4.14 19.46 -2.24
C ILE A 199 4.51 19.41 -0.75
N ALA A 200 5.79 19.15 -0.43
CA ALA A 200 6.25 18.91 0.93
C ALA A 200 5.89 20.01 1.95
N PRO A 201 5.94 21.32 1.61
CA PRO A 201 5.56 22.38 2.55
C PRO A 201 4.09 22.35 3.00
N HIS A 202 3.23 21.64 2.27
CA HIS A 202 1.79 21.56 2.57
C HIS A 202 1.40 20.34 3.40
N ILE A 203 2.34 19.42 3.69
CA ILE A 203 2.05 18.19 4.44
C ILE A 203 2.60 18.30 5.85
N ASN A 204 1.70 18.38 6.83
CA ASN A 204 2.01 18.43 8.26
C ASN A 204 1.36 17.28 9.03
N ALA A 205 0.30 16.69 8.49
CA ALA A 205 -0.41 15.54 9.02
C ALA A 205 -0.86 14.60 7.90
N LEU A 206 -1.26 13.37 8.27
CA LEU A 206 -1.79 12.39 7.33
C LEU A 206 -3.06 12.87 6.60
N THR A 207 -3.80 13.81 7.18
CA THR A 207 -4.99 14.42 6.56
C THR A 207 -4.64 15.42 5.45
N ASP A 208 -3.37 15.81 5.32
CA ASP A 208 -2.89 16.70 4.27
C ASP A 208 -2.44 15.95 3.00
N LEU A 209 -2.41 14.60 3.06
CA LEU A 209 -2.15 13.70 1.94
C LEU A 209 -3.44 13.38 1.16
#